data_AF-A0A932D197-F1
#
_entry.id   AF-A0A932D197-F1
#
_cell.length_a   1.000
_cell.length_b   1.000
_cell.length_c   1.000
_cell.angle_alpha   90.00
_cell.angle_beta   90.00
_cell.angle_gamma   90.00
#
_symmetry.space_group_name_H-M   'P 1'
#
loop_
_entity.id
_entity.type
_entity.pdbx_description
1 polymer ?
#
loop_
_entity_poly.entity_id
_entity_poly.type
_entity_poly.pdbx_seq_one_letter_code
_entity_poly.pdbx_strand_id
1 'polypeptide(L)'
;MEAILILVAAGVSLAIPVGLIVGVVAWSSHVGKRRAAAWARLAQRLGLTYGNGTVYGQLEGQAVRLVTEVRGSGKSRHTVTVVSSHVFPAFDLGLAVSRHGFLAAIGQLMGATDIEVGDPEFDRAFVVRADEPERARIVLDRELRQVLGQVAGTGFPFRISDGGFSIERRGASEDERWLEWSLVTAGRVARHMTEARDGIPVAAPLRQHREAWAAYAEAAGLRGMNCPMCMWGRMEGAAISAYAVRVGSFQYALEVLVRFDSPLGVGLFVRPSSTMDAIGSLFGGQDETLADPAFDKAFLVKIAQRDRVSRILDAEARRRILEVQGQVGAVQIRDDGVTVRAAQLDPDPTLVPRLVARARLLAARIAENAAAVDPATTGPYR
;
A
#
# COMPACT_ATOMS: atom_id res chain seq x y z
N MET A 1 41.48 51.50 40.57
CA MET A 1 42.06 50.39 39.77
C MET A 1 41.21 49.14 39.99
N GLU A 2 40.03 49.10 39.36
CA GLU A 2 39.05 47.99 39.47
C GLU A 2 38.77 47.33 38.10
N ALA A 3 39.70 47.44 37.15
CA ALA A 3 39.46 47.02 35.75
C ALA A 3 40.18 45.73 35.33
N ILE A 4 40.79 44.97 36.24
CA ILE A 4 41.61 43.78 35.90
C ILE A 4 41.02 42.45 36.40
N LEU A 5 39.89 42.45 37.14
CA LEU A 5 39.30 41.20 37.66
C LEU A 5 38.12 40.61 36.86
N ILE A 6 37.68 41.21 35.75
CA ILE A 6 36.49 40.76 34.99
C ILE A 6 36.86 39.97 33.70
N LEU A 7 38.13 39.92 33.30
CA LEU A 7 38.52 39.34 32.00
C LEU A 7 39.02 37.89 32.01
N VAL A 8 38.97 37.20 33.16
CA VAL A 8 39.23 35.74 33.24
C VAL A 8 37.93 34.92 33.37
N ALA A 9 36.78 35.55 33.63
CA ALA A 9 35.49 34.85 33.76
C ALA A 9 34.71 34.66 32.43
N ALA A 10 35.10 35.34 31.34
CA ALA A 10 34.38 35.27 30.06
C ALA A 10 34.94 34.21 29.08
N GLY A 11 36.16 33.71 29.30
CA GLY A 11 36.83 32.74 28.40
C GLY A 11 36.43 31.28 28.60
N VAL A 12 35.79 30.94 29.72
CA VAL A 12 35.37 29.56 30.05
C VAL A 12 33.94 29.24 29.59
N SER A 13 33.14 30.25 29.21
CA SER A 13 31.69 30.07 28.99
C SER A 13 31.24 29.79 27.55
N LEU A 14 32.13 29.80 26.53
CA LEU A 14 31.75 29.51 25.13
C LEU A 14 32.30 28.20 24.57
N ALA A 15 33.32 27.61 25.18
CA ALA A 15 33.86 26.30 24.78
C ALA A 15 32.92 25.14 25.18
N ILE A 16 32.19 25.30 26.28
CA ILE A 16 31.23 24.31 26.79
C ILE A 16 30.05 24.09 25.81
N PRO A 17 29.36 25.11 25.28
CA PRO A 17 28.26 24.87 24.33
C PRO A 17 28.70 24.32 22.97
N VAL A 18 29.86 24.73 22.43
CA VAL A 18 30.37 24.20 21.15
C VAL A 18 30.85 22.75 21.29
N GLY A 19 31.57 22.41 22.36
CA GLY A 19 31.98 21.05 22.66
C GLY A 19 30.81 20.10 22.91
N LEU A 20 29.74 20.59 23.56
CA LEU A 20 28.48 19.86 23.72
C LEU A 20 27.78 19.62 22.38
N ILE A 21 27.69 20.62 21.50
CA ILE A 21 27.06 20.47 20.18
C ILE A 21 27.87 19.50 19.29
N VAL A 22 29.20 19.65 19.23
CA VAL A 22 30.08 18.73 18.48
C VAL A 22 30.02 17.32 19.06
N GLY A 23 30.00 17.19 20.39
CA GLY A 23 29.84 15.91 21.08
C GLY A 23 28.49 15.24 20.77
N VAL A 24 27.39 16.00 20.76
CA VAL A 24 26.05 15.50 20.41
C VAL A 24 25.97 15.09 18.93
N VAL A 25 26.56 15.87 18.02
CA VAL A 25 26.60 15.55 16.57
C VAL A 25 27.47 14.32 16.30
N ALA A 26 28.66 14.24 16.91
CA ALA A 26 29.56 13.11 16.77
C ALA A 26 28.96 11.83 17.37
N TRP A 27 28.32 11.92 18.54
CA TRP A 27 27.57 10.82 19.15
C TRP A 27 26.43 10.37 18.22
N SER A 28 25.60 11.30 17.75
CA SER A 28 24.48 11.02 16.84
C SER A 28 24.95 10.33 15.54
N SER A 29 26.07 10.79 14.96
CA SER A 29 26.70 10.17 13.80
C SER A 29 27.21 8.75 14.10
N HIS A 30 27.84 8.56 15.26
CA HIS A 30 28.41 7.27 15.66
C HIS A 30 27.34 6.22 15.96
N VAL A 31 26.27 6.60 16.66
CA VAL A 31 25.09 5.75 16.87
C VAL A 31 24.43 5.43 15.53
N GLY A 32 24.32 6.41 14.64
CA GLY A 32 23.85 6.17 13.26
C GLY A 32 24.66 5.10 12.52
N LYS A 33 26.00 5.14 12.63
CA LYS A 33 26.91 4.16 12.01
C LYS A 33 26.81 2.77 12.63
N ARG A 34 26.74 2.66 13.96
CA ARG A 34 26.60 1.38 14.66
C ARG A 34 25.30 0.67 14.29
N ARG A 35 24.18 1.39 14.34
CA ARG A 35 22.89 0.92 13.84
C ARG A 35 22.95 0.46 12.40
N ALA A 36 23.50 1.29 11.50
CA ALA A 36 23.61 0.94 10.08
C ALA A 36 24.41 -0.36 9.88
N ALA A 37 25.50 -0.53 10.62
CA ALA A 37 26.32 -1.74 10.57
C ALA A 37 25.57 -2.98 11.12
N ALA A 38 24.84 -2.83 12.23
CA ALA A 38 24.02 -3.91 12.79
C ALA A 38 22.91 -4.34 11.81
N TRP A 39 22.22 -3.38 11.20
CA TRP A 39 21.16 -3.64 10.23
C TRP A 39 21.70 -4.26 8.94
N ALA A 40 22.85 -3.80 8.44
CA ALA A 40 23.49 -4.39 7.27
C ALA A 40 23.92 -5.85 7.51
N ARG A 41 24.53 -6.16 8.67
CA ARG A 41 24.89 -7.54 9.05
C ARG A 41 23.66 -8.42 9.16
N LEU A 42 22.60 -7.92 9.81
CA LEU A 42 21.34 -8.64 9.93
C LEU A 42 20.73 -8.94 8.56
N ALA A 43 20.69 -7.93 7.67
CA ALA A 43 20.18 -8.10 6.33
C ALA A 43 20.96 -9.18 5.57
N GLN A 44 22.29 -9.11 5.58
CA GLN A 44 23.15 -10.11 4.94
C GLN A 44 22.88 -11.52 5.47
N ARG A 45 22.75 -11.68 6.80
CA ARG A 45 22.53 -12.97 7.44
C ARG A 45 21.17 -13.59 7.11
N LEU A 46 20.15 -12.76 6.92
CA LEU A 46 18.79 -13.19 6.58
C LEU A 46 18.52 -13.21 5.07
N GLY A 47 19.51 -12.92 4.21
CA GLY A 47 19.32 -12.83 2.77
C GLY A 47 18.45 -11.64 2.33
N LEU A 48 18.40 -10.59 3.13
CA LEU A 48 17.66 -9.35 2.87
C LEU A 48 18.57 -8.24 2.35
N THR A 49 17.96 -7.17 1.85
CA THR A 49 18.65 -5.98 1.36
C THR A 49 18.61 -4.88 2.41
N TYR A 50 19.75 -4.20 2.62
CA TYR A 50 19.81 -2.96 3.41
C TYR A 50 20.12 -1.78 2.49
N GLY A 51 19.26 -0.75 2.51
CA GLY A 51 19.42 0.45 1.71
C GLY A 51 18.58 1.61 2.24
N ASN A 52 19.11 2.83 2.16
CA ASN A 52 18.42 4.05 2.60
C ASN A 52 17.85 3.97 4.04
N GLY A 53 18.60 3.36 4.96
CA GLY A 53 18.19 3.20 6.36
C GLY A 53 17.01 2.25 6.57
N THR A 54 16.75 1.34 5.62
CA THR A 54 15.69 0.33 5.66
C THR A 54 16.28 -1.04 5.36
N VAL A 55 15.85 -2.08 6.08
CA VAL A 55 16.06 -3.48 5.68
C VAL A 55 14.77 -4.00 5.04
N TYR A 56 14.85 -4.65 3.89
CA TYR A 56 13.68 -5.17 3.18
C TYR A 56 14.03 -6.39 2.33
N GLY A 57 13.04 -7.22 2.03
CA GLY A 57 13.20 -8.42 1.19
C GLY A 57 12.08 -9.41 1.46
N GLN A 58 12.34 -10.69 1.24
CA GLN A 58 11.39 -11.77 1.54
C GLN A 58 11.93 -12.69 2.64
N LEU A 59 11.07 -13.03 3.59
CA LEU A 59 11.27 -14.12 4.55
C LEU A 59 10.05 -15.02 4.53
N GLU A 60 10.25 -16.34 4.51
CA GLU A 60 9.12 -17.30 4.43
C GLU A 60 8.23 -17.06 3.19
N GLY A 61 8.81 -16.54 2.09
CA GLY A 61 8.08 -16.13 0.89
C GLY A 61 7.25 -14.84 1.03
N GLN A 62 7.34 -14.16 2.17
CA GLN A 62 6.55 -12.96 2.48
C GLN A 62 7.42 -11.71 2.49
N ALA A 63 6.90 -10.61 1.93
CA ALA A 63 7.59 -9.33 1.95
C ALA A 63 7.70 -8.80 3.39
N VAL A 64 8.91 -8.51 3.83
CA VAL A 64 9.22 -7.94 5.15
C VAL A 64 9.98 -6.63 5.02
N ARG A 65 9.82 -5.76 6.02
CA ARG A 65 10.48 -4.46 6.10
C ARG A 65 10.81 -4.11 7.55
N LEU A 66 11.98 -3.53 7.76
CA LEU A 66 12.44 -2.96 9.02
C LEU A 66 12.89 -1.52 8.77
N VAL A 67 12.31 -0.56 9.51
CA VAL A 67 12.60 0.87 9.36
C VAL A 67 12.53 1.60 10.70
N THR A 68 13.15 2.78 10.77
CA THR A 68 12.94 3.73 11.86
C THR A 68 11.96 4.83 11.43
N GLU A 69 10.91 5.08 12.21
CA GLU A 69 9.94 6.15 11.99
C GLU A 69 10.01 7.19 13.12
N VAL A 70 9.73 8.46 12.82
CA VAL A 70 9.55 9.52 13.82
C VAL A 70 8.06 9.84 13.91
N ARG A 71 7.47 9.64 15.09
CA ARG A 71 6.04 9.86 15.35
C ARG A 71 5.82 11.03 16.32
N GLY A 72 4.68 11.71 16.18
CA GLY A 72 4.28 12.85 17.00
C GLY A 72 4.61 14.23 16.38
N SER A 73 4.13 15.30 17.04
CA SER A 73 4.33 16.69 16.60
C SER A 73 5.03 17.51 17.69
N GLY A 74 5.80 18.52 17.26
CA GLY A 74 6.52 19.43 18.15
C GLY A 74 7.43 18.73 19.18
N LYS A 75 7.20 19.04 20.46
CA LYS A 75 7.98 18.51 21.59
C LYS A 75 7.67 17.04 21.94
N SER A 76 6.64 16.45 21.34
CA SER A 76 6.21 15.06 21.57
C SER A 76 6.70 14.10 20.48
N ARG A 77 7.68 14.53 19.66
CA ARG A 77 8.32 13.68 18.66
C ARG A 77 9.13 12.58 19.35
N HIS A 78 8.93 11.35 18.91
CA HIS A 78 9.70 10.20 19.37
C HIS A 78 9.97 9.25 18.21
N THR A 79 11.11 8.58 18.30
CA THR A 79 11.54 7.61 17.31
C THR A 79 11.05 6.21 17.68
N VAL A 80 10.63 5.43 16.70
CA VAL A 80 10.26 4.02 16.84
C VAL A 80 10.95 3.20 15.76
N THR A 81 11.31 1.96 16.09
CA THR A 81 11.75 0.95 15.12
C THR A 81 10.57 0.05 14.83
N VAL A 82 10.19 -0.05 13.56
CA VAL A 82 9.02 -0.79 13.09
C VAL A 82 9.49 -1.92 12.20
N VAL A 83 9.01 -3.13 12.49
CA VAL A 83 9.08 -4.27 11.59
C VAL A 83 7.69 -4.58 11.09
N SER A 84 7.55 -4.74 9.78
CA SER A 84 6.28 -5.09 9.16
C SER A 84 6.44 -6.20 8.13
N SER A 85 5.38 -6.97 7.94
CA SER A 85 5.19 -7.86 6.81
C SER A 85 3.92 -7.51 6.07
N HIS A 86 3.92 -7.79 4.76
CA HIS A 86 2.79 -7.48 3.89
C HIS A 86 2.21 -8.76 3.30
N VAL A 87 0.88 -8.88 3.40
CA VAL A 87 0.13 -9.88 2.65
C VAL A 87 -0.37 -9.23 1.37
N PHE A 88 -0.11 -9.86 0.23
CA PHE A 88 -0.52 -9.35 -1.08
C PHE A 88 -1.25 -10.41 -1.92
N PRO A 89 -2.42 -10.08 -2.51
CA PRO A 89 -3.18 -8.83 -2.28
C PRO A 89 -3.68 -8.74 -0.83
N ALA A 90 -3.92 -7.54 -0.30
CA ALA A 90 -4.46 -7.40 1.06
C ALA A 90 -5.85 -8.07 1.16
N PHE A 91 -6.22 -8.56 2.34
CA PHE A 91 -7.55 -9.09 2.58
C PHE A 91 -8.64 -8.02 2.48
N ASP A 92 -9.90 -8.45 2.46
CA ASP A 92 -11.08 -7.59 2.45
C ASP A 92 -12.02 -7.91 3.61
N LEU A 93 -11.43 -8.25 4.76
CA LEU A 93 -12.14 -8.66 5.98
C LEU A 93 -12.48 -7.46 6.86
N GLY A 94 -11.79 -6.34 6.70
CA GLY A 94 -11.77 -5.30 7.73
C GLY A 94 -11.06 -5.77 8.99
N LEU A 95 -10.12 -6.71 8.87
CA LEU A 95 -9.46 -7.34 9.99
C LEU A 95 -8.65 -6.30 10.78
N ALA A 96 -8.83 -6.31 12.09
CA ALA A 96 -7.97 -5.61 13.03
C ALA A 96 -7.83 -6.47 14.29
N VAL A 97 -6.59 -6.83 14.62
CA VAL A 97 -6.27 -7.55 15.87
C VAL A 97 -5.29 -6.74 16.69
N SER A 98 -5.59 -6.59 17.98
CA SER A 98 -4.74 -5.91 18.94
C SER A 98 -4.87 -6.50 20.33
N ARG A 99 -3.89 -6.28 21.19
CA ARG A 99 -3.97 -6.71 22.60
C ARG A 99 -4.98 -5.89 23.39
N HIS A 100 -5.68 -6.52 24.32
CA HIS A 100 -6.50 -5.84 25.33
C HIS A 100 -5.70 -4.72 26.03
N GLY A 101 -6.29 -3.53 26.17
CA GLY A 101 -5.66 -2.34 26.75
C GLY A 101 -4.86 -1.45 25.78
N PHE A 102 -4.60 -1.90 24.54
CA PHE A 102 -3.95 -1.09 23.48
C PHE A 102 -4.96 -0.46 22.50
N LEU A 103 -6.26 -0.50 22.84
CA LEU A 103 -7.39 -0.10 21.99
C LEU A 103 -7.49 1.41 21.67
N ALA A 104 -6.71 2.27 22.31
CA ALA A 104 -6.74 3.72 22.08
C ALA A 104 -6.46 4.12 20.61
N ALA A 105 -5.87 3.22 19.82
CA ALA A 105 -5.55 3.45 18.41
C ALA A 105 -6.55 2.84 17.40
N ILE A 106 -7.59 2.11 17.82
CA ILE A 106 -8.59 1.51 16.91
C ILE A 106 -9.91 2.31 16.97
N GLY A 107 -9.81 3.61 16.68
CA GLY A 107 -10.95 4.43 16.34
C GLY A 107 -11.28 4.29 14.84
N GLN A 108 -12.58 4.25 14.51
CA GLN A 108 -13.20 4.29 13.17
C GLN A 108 -13.68 2.97 12.52
N LEU A 109 -13.77 1.84 13.23
CA LEU A 109 -14.75 0.81 12.86
C LEU A 109 -16.00 1.02 13.73
N MET A 110 -16.86 1.96 13.32
CA MET A 110 -18.16 2.16 13.98
C MET A 110 -19.01 0.90 13.78
N GLY A 111 -19.34 0.20 14.87
CA GLY A 111 -20.31 -0.91 14.88
C GLY A 111 -19.73 -2.33 14.94
N ALA A 112 -18.40 -2.53 14.84
CA ALA A 112 -17.82 -3.86 14.95
C ALA A 112 -17.63 -4.29 16.42
N THR A 113 -18.43 -5.27 16.86
CA THR A 113 -18.27 -5.96 18.14
C THR A 113 -16.99 -6.78 18.14
N ASP A 114 -16.40 -6.98 19.32
CA ASP A 114 -15.29 -7.91 19.49
C ASP A 114 -15.72 -9.32 19.06
N ILE A 115 -14.86 -10.01 18.31
CA ILE A 115 -15.14 -11.35 17.77
C ILE A 115 -14.46 -12.39 18.65
N GLU A 116 -15.26 -13.23 19.29
CA GLU A 116 -14.76 -14.44 19.95
C GLU A 116 -14.36 -15.48 18.89
N VAL A 117 -13.10 -15.91 18.93
CA VAL A 117 -12.55 -16.93 18.03
C VAL A 117 -12.65 -18.35 18.61
N GLY A 118 -13.20 -18.49 19.82
CA GLY A 118 -13.46 -19.77 20.48
C GLY A 118 -12.24 -20.33 21.22
N ASP A 119 -11.27 -19.48 21.56
CA ASP A 119 -10.13 -19.81 22.41
C ASP A 119 -10.15 -18.86 23.61
N PRO A 120 -10.57 -19.32 24.81
CA PRO A 120 -10.73 -18.46 25.97
C PRO A 120 -9.46 -17.74 26.42
N GLU A 121 -8.26 -18.28 26.15
CA GLU A 121 -7.02 -17.60 26.49
C GLU A 121 -6.75 -16.46 25.50
N PHE A 122 -6.92 -16.75 24.21
CA PHE A 122 -6.78 -15.76 23.15
C PHE A 122 -7.83 -14.64 23.26
N ASP A 123 -9.10 -14.99 23.46
CA ASP A 123 -10.24 -14.06 23.54
C ASP A 123 -10.12 -13.10 24.74
N ARG A 124 -9.42 -13.50 25.82
CA ARG A 124 -9.08 -12.60 26.93
C ARG A 124 -7.88 -11.70 26.65
N ALA A 125 -6.95 -12.14 25.79
CA ALA A 125 -5.71 -11.44 25.52
C ALA A 125 -5.86 -10.40 24.39
N PHE A 126 -6.77 -10.63 23.44
CA PHE A 126 -6.88 -9.87 22.20
C PHE A 126 -8.28 -9.34 21.96
N VAL A 127 -8.36 -8.24 21.24
CA VAL A 127 -9.58 -7.71 20.64
C VAL A 127 -9.48 -7.95 19.14
N VAL A 128 -10.50 -8.60 18.58
CA VAL A 128 -10.60 -8.95 17.17
C VAL A 128 -11.79 -8.22 16.57
N ARG A 129 -11.56 -7.50 15.47
CA ARG A 129 -12.61 -6.88 14.68
C ARG A 129 -12.47 -7.29 13.22
N ALA A 130 -13.60 -7.52 12.58
CA ALA A 130 -13.75 -7.76 11.15
C ALA A 130 -15.23 -7.55 10.78
N ASP A 131 -15.52 -7.42 9.50
CA ASP A 131 -16.90 -7.35 9.01
C ASP A 131 -17.61 -8.70 9.19
N GLU A 132 -16.94 -9.81 8.85
CA GLU A 132 -17.54 -11.16 8.90
C GLU A 132 -16.79 -12.07 9.89
N PRO A 133 -17.36 -12.35 11.08
CA PRO A 133 -16.70 -13.12 12.13
C PRO A 133 -16.15 -14.48 11.69
N GLU A 134 -16.92 -15.24 10.91
CA GLU A 134 -16.50 -16.56 10.45
C GLU A 134 -15.26 -16.50 9.55
N ARG A 135 -15.14 -15.47 8.71
CA ARG A 135 -13.98 -15.30 7.83
C ARG A 135 -12.73 -14.91 8.64
N ALA A 136 -12.90 -14.10 9.69
CA ALA A 136 -11.83 -13.77 10.62
C ALA A 136 -11.34 -15.00 11.41
N ARG A 137 -12.25 -15.89 11.82
CA ARG A 137 -11.90 -17.14 12.52
C ARG A 137 -11.06 -18.08 11.66
N ILE A 138 -11.28 -18.11 10.34
CA ILE A 138 -10.48 -18.91 9.41
C ILE A 138 -9.04 -18.37 9.35
N VAL A 139 -8.85 -17.06 9.30
CA VAL A 139 -7.51 -16.44 9.35
C VAL A 139 -6.83 -16.67 10.69
N LEU A 140 -7.57 -16.51 11.79
CA LEU A 140 -7.10 -16.70 13.15
C LEU A 140 -7.18 -18.18 13.56
N ASP A 141 -6.56 -19.03 12.76
CA ASP A 141 -6.42 -20.46 13.04
C ASP A 141 -5.61 -20.71 14.33
N ARG A 142 -5.47 -21.98 14.71
CA ARG A 142 -4.78 -22.34 15.95
C ARG A 142 -3.32 -21.89 15.93
N GLU A 143 -2.64 -22.09 14.81
CA GLU A 143 -1.23 -21.83 14.62
C GLU A 143 -0.93 -20.32 14.71
N LEU A 144 -1.71 -19.49 14.03
CA LEU A 144 -1.57 -18.04 14.10
C LEU A 144 -1.85 -17.55 15.52
N ARG A 145 -2.90 -18.04 16.18
CA ARG A 145 -3.21 -17.68 17.58
C ARG A 145 -2.06 -17.97 18.54
N GLN A 146 -1.38 -19.12 18.38
CA GLN A 146 -0.20 -19.46 19.18
C GLN A 146 0.96 -18.50 18.95
N VAL A 147 1.25 -18.15 17.70
CA VAL A 147 2.30 -17.17 17.37
C VAL A 147 1.98 -15.81 17.99
N LEU A 148 0.72 -15.37 17.91
CA LEU A 148 0.30 -14.11 18.50
C LEU A 148 0.34 -14.11 20.02
N GLY A 149 0.02 -15.23 20.67
CA GLY A 149 0.20 -15.41 22.12
C GLY A 149 1.67 -15.22 22.54
N GLN A 150 2.60 -15.80 21.78
CA GLN A 150 4.04 -15.61 22.03
C GLN A 150 4.46 -14.15 21.87
N VAL A 151 3.98 -13.47 20.82
CA VAL A 151 4.25 -12.04 20.59
C VAL A 151 3.67 -11.19 21.71
N ALA A 152 2.45 -11.47 22.17
CA ALA A 152 1.85 -10.71 23.27
C ALA A 152 2.63 -10.89 24.59
N GLY A 153 3.22 -12.07 24.81
CA GLY A 153 4.09 -12.36 25.95
C GLY A 153 5.33 -11.46 26.02
N THR A 154 5.79 -10.87 24.91
CA THR A 154 6.95 -9.96 24.91
C THR A 154 6.62 -8.54 25.36
N GLY A 155 5.34 -8.16 25.38
CA GLY A 155 4.90 -6.80 25.72
C GLY A 155 5.19 -5.74 24.66
N PHE A 156 5.68 -6.11 23.48
CA PHE A 156 5.88 -5.15 22.39
C PHE A 156 4.54 -4.79 21.73
N PRO A 157 4.29 -3.50 21.42
CA PRO A 157 3.12 -3.12 20.64
C PRO A 157 3.17 -3.75 19.25
N PHE A 158 2.04 -4.34 18.85
CA PHE A 158 1.87 -4.91 17.51
C PHE A 158 0.45 -4.69 17.00
N ARG A 159 0.27 -4.87 15.69
CA ARG A 159 -1.00 -4.80 14.98
C ARG A 159 -1.05 -5.85 13.89
N ILE A 160 -2.22 -6.44 13.70
CA ILE A 160 -2.58 -7.17 12.47
C ILE A 160 -3.69 -6.42 11.78
N SER A 161 -3.63 -6.36 10.46
CA SER A 161 -4.72 -5.88 9.63
C SER A 161 -4.86 -6.72 8.36
N ASP A 162 -5.82 -6.38 7.51
CA ASP A 162 -5.95 -6.96 6.16
C ASP A 162 -4.64 -6.96 5.35
N GLY A 163 -3.77 -5.98 5.59
CA GLY A 163 -2.51 -5.79 4.87
C GLY A 163 -1.32 -6.58 5.44
N GLY A 164 -1.46 -7.24 6.59
CA GLY A 164 -0.40 -8.02 7.22
C GLY A 164 -0.17 -7.68 8.69
N PHE A 165 1.09 -7.71 9.12
CA PHE A 165 1.48 -7.59 10.52
C PHE A 165 2.53 -6.50 10.71
N SER A 166 2.49 -5.84 11.86
CA SER A 166 3.53 -4.91 12.28
C SER A 166 3.79 -5.01 13.77
N ILE A 167 5.05 -4.93 14.16
CA ILE A 167 5.51 -4.88 15.55
C ILE A 167 6.52 -3.76 15.70
N GLU A 168 6.51 -3.09 16.84
CA GLU A 168 7.37 -1.93 17.06
C GLU A 168 8.02 -1.89 18.43
N ARG A 169 9.12 -1.17 18.50
CA ARG A 169 9.85 -0.87 19.72
C ARG A 169 10.22 0.60 19.76
N ARG A 170 10.13 1.21 20.94
CA ARG A 170 10.54 2.60 21.14
C ARG A 170 12.05 2.78 20.94
N GLY A 171 12.41 3.86 20.27
CA GLY A 171 13.79 4.21 19.94
C GLY A 171 14.27 3.61 18.62
N ALA A 172 15.48 4.00 18.22
CA ALA A 172 16.19 3.40 17.10
C ALA A 172 16.97 2.17 17.63
N SER A 173 16.47 0.97 17.38
CA SER A 173 17.01 -0.26 17.97
C SER A 173 18.24 -0.75 17.21
N GLU A 174 19.27 -1.12 17.97
CA GLU A 174 20.47 -1.84 17.51
C GLU A 174 20.51 -3.28 18.05
N ASP A 175 19.45 -3.71 18.75
CA ASP A 175 19.36 -5.01 19.40
C ASP A 175 19.13 -6.10 18.35
N GLU A 176 20.22 -6.70 17.87
CA GLU A 176 20.19 -7.69 16.79
C GLU A 176 19.28 -8.88 17.09
N ARG A 177 19.15 -9.30 18.36
CA ARG A 177 18.25 -10.40 18.75
C ARG A 177 16.78 -10.01 18.54
N TRP A 178 16.41 -8.82 18.99
CA TRP A 178 15.06 -8.30 18.78
C TRP A 178 14.76 -8.08 17.30
N LEU A 179 15.70 -7.50 16.55
CA LEU A 179 15.54 -7.20 15.12
C LEU A 179 15.35 -8.48 14.30
N GLU A 180 16.15 -9.51 14.58
CA GLU A 180 15.99 -10.82 13.94
C GLU A 180 14.67 -11.48 14.30
N TRP A 181 14.38 -11.60 15.60
CA TRP A 181 13.16 -12.24 16.07
C TRP A 181 11.91 -11.57 15.49
N SER A 182 11.88 -10.24 15.44
CA SER A 182 10.74 -9.50 14.89
C SER A 182 10.58 -9.68 13.38
N LEU A 183 11.68 -9.72 12.60
CA LEU A 183 11.63 -10.00 11.15
C LEU A 183 11.12 -11.41 10.85
N VAL A 184 11.66 -12.42 11.54
CA VAL A 184 11.23 -13.82 11.38
C VAL A 184 9.78 -13.99 11.81
N THR A 185 9.37 -13.37 12.92
CA THR A 185 7.99 -13.37 13.39
C THR A 185 7.06 -12.73 12.37
N ALA A 186 7.43 -11.57 11.82
CA ALA A 186 6.61 -10.89 10.81
C ALA A 186 6.43 -11.75 9.54
N GLY A 187 7.49 -12.38 9.04
CA GLY A 187 7.42 -13.32 7.92
C GLY A 187 6.51 -14.51 8.23
N ARG A 188 6.67 -15.13 9.41
CA ARG A 188 5.85 -16.26 9.86
C ARG A 188 4.36 -15.90 9.97
N VAL A 189 4.03 -14.75 10.59
CA VAL A 189 2.64 -14.29 10.71
C VAL A 189 2.02 -14.06 9.33
N ALA A 190 2.70 -13.36 8.42
CA ALA A 190 2.19 -13.14 7.06
C ALA A 190 2.04 -14.44 6.27
N ARG A 191 2.90 -15.45 6.50
CA ARG A 191 2.79 -16.76 5.87
C ARG A 191 1.52 -17.48 6.33
N HIS A 192 1.28 -17.57 7.64
CA HIS A 192 0.05 -18.17 8.17
C HIS A 192 -1.20 -17.46 7.65
N MET A 193 -1.19 -16.12 7.64
CA MET A 193 -2.27 -15.35 7.05
C MET A 193 -2.49 -15.71 5.57
N THR A 194 -1.42 -15.78 4.78
CA THR A 194 -1.49 -16.11 3.35
C THR A 194 -1.98 -17.55 3.11
N GLU A 195 -1.54 -18.52 3.91
CA GLU A 195 -1.97 -19.93 3.82
C GLU A 195 -3.46 -20.08 4.17
N ALA A 196 -3.96 -19.37 5.18
CA ALA A 196 -5.36 -19.40 5.56
C ALA A 196 -6.30 -18.90 4.45
N ARG A 197 -5.79 -18.06 3.53
CA ARG A 197 -6.55 -17.40 2.46
C ARG A 197 -7.40 -18.35 1.64
N ASP A 198 -6.85 -19.50 1.28
CA ASP A 198 -7.50 -20.44 0.37
C ASP A 198 -8.78 -21.04 0.98
N GLY A 199 -8.86 -21.08 2.32
CA GLY A 199 -10.03 -21.53 3.06
C GLY A 199 -11.11 -20.44 3.25
N ILE A 200 -10.80 -19.17 2.99
CA ILE A 200 -11.73 -18.07 3.29
C ILE A 200 -12.75 -17.93 2.16
N PRO A 201 -14.06 -18.04 2.45
CA PRO A 201 -15.08 -17.82 1.45
C PRO A 201 -15.13 -16.35 1.01
N VAL A 202 -15.74 -16.13 -0.15
CA VAL A 202 -16.03 -14.79 -0.66
C VAL A 202 -16.91 -14.00 0.32
N ALA A 203 -16.69 -12.70 0.42
CA ALA A 203 -17.47 -11.82 1.30
C ALA A 203 -18.98 -11.89 1.01
N ALA A 204 -19.82 -11.77 2.04
CA ALA A 204 -21.28 -11.84 1.87
C ALA A 204 -21.84 -10.93 0.75
N PRO A 205 -21.47 -9.64 0.66
CA PRO A 205 -21.98 -8.76 -0.40
C PRO A 205 -21.53 -9.17 -1.80
N LEU A 206 -20.43 -9.92 -1.91
CA LEU A 206 -19.82 -10.33 -3.17
C LEU A 206 -20.30 -11.70 -3.68
N ARG A 207 -21.06 -12.47 -2.87
CA ARG A 207 -21.48 -13.85 -3.22
C ARG A 207 -22.18 -13.96 -4.58
N GLN A 208 -23.08 -13.03 -4.89
CA GLN A 208 -23.83 -13.04 -6.16
C GLN A 208 -22.92 -12.84 -7.39
N HIS A 209 -21.75 -12.22 -7.22
CA HIS A 209 -20.79 -11.97 -8.30
C HIS A 209 -19.85 -13.15 -8.54
N ARG A 210 -19.66 -14.02 -7.53
CA ARG A 210 -18.61 -15.04 -7.51
C ARG A 210 -18.69 -15.98 -8.71
N GLU A 211 -19.88 -16.47 -9.04
CA GLU A 211 -20.03 -17.43 -10.15
C GLU A 211 -19.72 -16.81 -11.49
N ALA A 212 -20.23 -15.61 -11.77
CA ALA A 212 -19.95 -14.89 -13.00
C ALA A 212 -18.47 -14.52 -13.14
N TRP A 213 -17.80 -14.14 -12.04
CA TRP A 213 -16.37 -13.86 -12.06
C TRP A 213 -15.54 -15.11 -12.30
N ALA A 214 -15.86 -16.22 -11.63
CA ALA A 214 -15.15 -17.49 -11.81
C ALA A 214 -15.31 -18.00 -13.26
N ALA A 215 -16.53 -18.00 -13.79
CA ALA A 215 -16.80 -18.41 -15.17
C ALA A 215 -16.09 -17.51 -16.19
N TYR A 216 -16.08 -16.19 -15.96
CA TYR A 216 -15.36 -15.25 -16.82
C TYR A 216 -13.84 -15.46 -16.74
N ALA A 217 -13.29 -15.63 -15.54
CA ALA A 217 -11.86 -15.87 -15.35
C ALA A 217 -11.42 -17.16 -16.06
N GLU A 218 -12.18 -18.24 -15.91
CA GLU A 218 -11.93 -19.51 -16.60
C GLU A 218 -11.98 -19.37 -18.12
N ALA A 219 -13.05 -18.79 -18.66
CA ALA A 219 -13.20 -18.57 -20.11
C ALA A 219 -12.11 -17.67 -20.70
N ALA A 220 -11.57 -16.76 -19.89
CA ALA A 220 -10.50 -15.84 -20.25
C ALA A 220 -9.08 -16.37 -19.99
N GLY A 221 -8.92 -17.56 -19.40
CA GLY A 221 -7.61 -18.07 -18.96
C GLY A 221 -6.96 -17.24 -17.85
N LEU A 222 -7.75 -16.51 -17.07
CA LEU A 222 -7.30 -15.74 -15.91
C LEU A 222 -7.33 -16.62 -14.65
N ARG A 223 -6.47 -16.29 -13.69
CA ARG A 223 -6.51 -16.85 -12.33
C ARG A 223 -7.50 -16.05 -11.49
N GLY A 224 -8.05 -16.66 -10.46
CA GLY A 224 -8.94 -16.00 -9.51
C GLY A 224 -8.72 -16.46 -8.07
N MET A 225 -9.18 -15.64 -7.12
CA MET A 225 -9.19 -15.98 -5.69
C MET A 225 -10.42 -15.38 -5.00
N ASN A 226 -10.81 -15.94 -3.85
CA ASN A 226 -12.03 -15.54 -3.13
C ASN A 226 -11.81 -14.44 -2.08
N CYS A 227 -10.59 -14.31 -1.55
CA CYS A 227 -10.29 -13.42 -0.44
C CYS A 227 -8.95 -12.69 -0.64
N PRO A 228 -8.96 -11.42 -1.09
CA PRO A 228 -10.13 -10.70 -1.57
C PRO A 228 -10.66 -11.33 -2.87
N MET A 229 -11.91 -11.08 -3.23
CA MET A 229 -12.42 -11.53 -4.52
C MET A 229 -11.67 -10.79 -5.64
N CYS A 230 -10.86 -11.51 -6.41
CA CYS A 230 -10.09 -10.93 -7.51
C CYS A 230 -9.79 -11.94 -8.62
N MET A 231 -9.39 -11.41 -9.78
CA MET A 231 -8.85 -12.19 -10.89
C MET A 231 -7.72 -11.45 -11.58
N TRP A 232 -6.77 -12.20 -12.15
CA TRP A 232 -5.60 -11.62 -12.81
C TRP A 232 -4.98 -12.58 -13.83
N GLY A 233 -4.26 -12.03 -14.80
CA GLY A 233 -3.59 -12.81 -15.84
C GLY A 233 -3.25 -11.96 -17.06
N ARG A 234 -3.10 -12.62 -18.22
CA ARG A 234 -2.94 -11.96 -19.51
C ARG A 234 -4.11 -12.29 -20.41
N MET A 235 -4.57 -11.31 -21.18
CA MET A 235 -5.65 -11.45 -22.15
C MET A 235 -5.31 -10.59 -23.37
N GLU A 236 -5.24 -11.23 -24.55
CA GLU A 236 -4.92 -10.56 -25.83
C GLU A 236 -3.67 -9.65 -25.72
N GLY A 237 -2.61 -10.18 -25.12
CA GLY A 237 -1.37 -9.41 -24.91
C GLY A 237 -1.38 -8.54 -23.67
N ALA A 238 -2.50 -7.98 -23.20
CA ALA A 238 -2.50 -7.09 -22.03
C ALA A 238 -2.48 -7.85 -20.69
N ALA A 239 -1.73 -7.34 -19.70
CA ALA A 239 -1.83 -7.83 -18.33
C ALA A 239 -3.04 -7.17 -17.63
N ILE A 240 -3.93 -8.01 -17.10
CA ILE A 240 -5.20 -7.58 -16.51
C ILE A 240 -5.25 -8.02 -15.05
N SER A 241 -5.82 -7.17 -14.22
CA SER A 241 -6.26 -7.53 -12.88
C SER A 241 -7.56 -6.82 -12.52
N ALA A 242 -8.47 -7.52 -11.84
CA ALA A 242 -9.73 -6.99 -11.36
C ALA A 242 -9.92 -7.39 -9.89
N TYR A 243 -10.30 -6.45 -9.04
CA TYR A 243 -10.41 -6.62 -7.59
C TYR A 243 -11.73 -6.07 -7.07
N ALA A 244 -12.31 -6.77 -6.09
CA ALA A 244 -13.21 -6.14 -5.14
C ALA A 244 -12.37 -5.46 -4.06
N VAL A 245 -12.55 -4.15 -3.90
CA VAL A 245 -11.80 -3.33 -2.95
C VAL A 245 -12.74 -2.92 -1.83
N ARG A 246 -12.45 -3.35 -0.60
CA ARG A 246 -13.19 -2.89 0.58
C ARG A 246 -12.97 -1.39 0.78
N VAL A 247 -14.06 -0.61 0.76
CA VAL A 247 -14.06 0.85 0.96
C VAL A 247 -14.75 1.28 2.25
N GLY A 248 -15.38 0.34 2.94
CA GLY A 248 -16.05 0.55 4.21
C GLY A 248 -16.52 -0.79 4.78
N SER A 249 -17.16 -0.76 5.94
CA SER A 249 -17.74 -1.98 6.52
C SER A 249 -18.83 -2.52 5.60
N PHE A 250 -18.65 -3.76 5.13
CA PHE A 250 -19.50 -4.41 4.14
C PHE A 250 -19.68 -3.64 2.82
N GLN A 251 -18.82 -2.66 2.55
CA GLN A 251 -18.90 -1.81 1.35
C GLN A 251 -17.71 -2.07 0.45
N TYR A 252 -18.01 -2.31 -0.82
CA TYR A 252 -17.02 -2.70 -1.82
C TYR A 252 -17.13 -1.80 -3.06
N ALA A 253 -15.97 -1.41 -3.57
CA ALA A 253 -15.80 -0.88 -4.92
C ALA A 253 -15.23 -1.99 -5.81
N LEU A 254 -15.36 -1.82 -7.12
CA LEU A 254 -14.72 -2.70 -8.10
C LEU A 254 -13.65 -1.92 -8.85
N GLU A 255 -12.46 -2.48 -8.96
CA GLU A 255 -11.34 -1.87 -9.65
C GLU A 255 -10.78 -2.82 -10.71
N VAL A 256 -10.66 -2.35 -11.93
CA VAL A 256 -10.01 -3.06 -13.04
C VAL A 256 -8.79 -2.28 -13.47
N LEU A 257 -7.64 -2.94 -13.47
CA LEU A 257 -6.37 -2.43 -13.97
C LEU A 257 -5.97 -3.23 -15.21
N VAL A 258 -5.75 -2.53 -16.32
CA VAL A 258 -5.14 -3.05 -17.54
C VAL A 258 -3.79 -2.37 -17.72
N ARG A 259 -2.70 -3.13 -17.64
CA ARG A 259 -1.35 -2.62 -17.85
C ARG A 259 -0.98 -2.65 -19.32
N PHE A 260 -0.24 -1.64 -19.74
CA PHE A 260 0.41 -1.65 -21.04
C PHE A 260 1.56 -2.66 -21.04
N ASP A 261 1.87 -3.25 -22.20
CA ASP A 261 3.01 -4.16 -22.34
C ASP A 261 4.36 -3.47 -22.13
N SER A 262 4.40 -2.17 -22.42
CA SER A 262 5.52 -1.30 -22.14
C SER A 262 4.99 0.01 -21.58
N PRO A 263 5.62 0.57 -20.53
CA PRO A 263 5.27 1.89 -20.07
C PRO A 263 5.37 2.92 -21.20
N LEU A 264 4.39 3.83 -21.26
CA LEU A 264 4.33 4.85 -22.32
C LEU A 264 5.55 5.80 -22.28
N GLY A 265 6.09 6.06 -21.09
CA GLY A 265 7.30 6.87 -20.89
C GLY A 265 7.14 8.35 -21.23
N VAL A 266 5.91 8.85 -21.24
CA VAL A 266 5.58 10.26 -21.57
C VAL A 266 5.18 11.07 -20.33
N GLY A 267 5.17 10.45 -19.15
CA GLY A 267 4.70 11.06 -17.91
C GLY A 267 3.21 11.32 -17.90
N LEU A 268 2.41 10.50 -18.60
CA LEU A 268 0.97 10.66 -18.70
C LEU A 268 0.29 10.37 -17.37
N PHE A 269 -0.61 11.26 -16.98
CA PHE A 269 -1.50 11.11 -15.85
C PHE A 269 -2.83 11.77 -16.15
N VAL A 270 -3.87 10.97 -16.33
CA VAL A 270 -5.25 11.41 -16.51
C VAL A 270 -6.07 10.93 -15.32
N ARG A 271 -6.86 11.81 -14.71
CA ARG A 271 -7.81 11.44 -13.64
C ARG A 271 -9.08 12.29 -13.72
N PRO A 272 -10.19 11.86 -13.13
CA PRO A 272 -11.40 12.67 -13.08
C PRO A 272 -11.13 13.98 -12.34
N SER A 273 -11.70 15.08 -12.83
CA SER A 273 -11.66 16.36 -12.13
C SER A 273 -12.51 16.27 -10.86
N SER A 274 -11.96 16.71 -9.73
CA SER A 274 -12.69 16.86 -8.47
C SER A 274 -12.93 18.32 -8.16
N THR A 275 -14.03 18.63 -7.45
CA THR A 275 -14.40 20.00 -7.06
C THR A 275 -13.36 20.69 -6.17
N MET A 276 -12.41 19.94 -5.60
CA MET A 276 -11.33 20.46 -4.75
C MET A 276 -9.98 20.65 -5.48
N ASP A 277 -9.88 20.32 -6.77
CA ASP A 277 -8.61 20.41 -7.51
C ASP A 277 -8.13 21.84 -7.80
N ALA A 278 -8.95 22.85 -7.52
CA ALA A 278 -8.57 24.27 -7.60
C ALA A 278 -7.45 24.68 -6.62
N ILE A 279 -7.08 23.83 -5.66
CA ILE A 279 -6.01 24.08 -4.68
C ILE A 279 -4.65 23.47 -5.13
N GLY A 280 -4.62 22.74 -6.25
CA GLY A 280 -3.49 21.92 -6.71
C GLY A 280 -2.27 22.64 -7.30
N SER A 281 -2.18 23.98 -7.24
CA SER A 281 -1.07 24.77 -7.80
C SER A 281 0.29 24.55 -7.12
N LEU A 282 0.36 23.70 -6.09
CA LEU A 282 1.57 23.41 -5.31
C LEU A 282 2.44 22.23 -5.83
N PHE A 283 2.00 21.49 -6.86
CA PHE A 283 2.74 20.34 -7.42
C PHE A 283 3.08 20.47 -8.92
N GLY A 284 3.55 21.65 -9.33
CA GLY A 284 4.49 21.87 -10.44
C GLY A 284 4.11 21.50 -11.89
N GLY A 285 3.00 20.82 -12.14
CA GLY A 285 2.53 20.47 -13.48
C GLY A 285 1.32 21.29 -13.90
N GLN A 286 1.39 21.96 -15.05
CA GLN A 286 0.23 22.60 -15.68
C GLN A 286 -0.71 21.52 -16.24
N ASP A 287 -2.01 21.78 -16.13
CA ASP A 287 -3.06 20.98 -16.75
C ASP A 287 -3.08 21.26 -18.26
N GLU A 288 -3.18 20.22 -19.09
CA GLU A 288 -3.21 20.35 -20.55
C GLU A 288 -4.65 20.36 -21.08
N THR A 289 -4.98 21.31 -21.95
CA THR A 289 -6.29 21.40 -22.60
C THR A 289 -6.25 20.75 -23.99
N LEU A 290 -7.18 19.84 -24.29
CA LEU A 290 -7.20 19.04 -25.51
C LEU A 290 -8.19 19.55 -26.57
N ALA A 291 -8.68 20.79 -26.41
CA ALA A 291 -9.71 21.40 -27.25
C ALA A 291 -10.98 20.55 -27.34
N ASP A 292 -11.31 19.88 -26.23
CA ASP A 292 -12.49 19.04 -26.09
C ASP A 292 -13.20 19.46 -24.80
N PRO A 293 -14.16 20.41 -24.87
CA PRO A 293 -14.73 21.02 -23.67
C PRO A 293 -15.39 20.02 -22.72
N ALA A 294 -15.95 18.91 -23.25
CA ALA A 294 -16.55 17.88 -22.42
C ALA A 294 -15.48 17.09 -21.66
N PHE A 295 -14.40 16.72 -22.34
CA PHE A 295 -13.27 16.01 -21.75
C PHE A 295 -12.48 16.89 -20.77
N ASP A 296 -12.12 18.10 -21.18
CA ASP A 296 -11.32 19.06 -20.40
C ASP A 296 -12.05 19.50 -19.12
N LYS A 297 -13.39 19.48 -19.12
CA LYS A 297 -14.20 19.69 -17.91
C LYS A 297 -14.18 18.48 -16.98
N ALA A 298 -14.20 17.27 -17.54
CA ALA A 298 -14.37 16.03 -16.80
C ALA A 298 -13.04 15.44 -16.26
N PHE A 299 -11.91 15.83 -16.83
CA PHE A 299 -10.61 15.25 -16.54
C PHE A 299 -9.52 16.32 -16.38
N LEU A 300 -8.59 16.03 -15.47
CA LEU A 300 -7.31 16.71 -15.38
C LEU A 300 -6.26 15.86 -16.09
N VAL A 301 -5.47 16.49 -16.97
CA VAL A 301 -4.44 15.84 -17.79
C VAL A 301 -3.08 16.45 -17.48
N LYS A 302 -2.16 15.60 -17.05
CA LYS A 302 -0.75 15.94 -16.92
C LYS A 302 0.09 15.05 -17.83
N ILE A 303 1.08 15.63 -18.48
CA ILE A 303 2.01 14.93 -19.35
C ILE A 303 3.34 15.68 -19.38
N ALA A 304 4.46 14.96 -19.44
CA ALA A 304 5.77 15.59 -19.57
C ALA A 304 6.04 16.03 -21.03
N GLN A 305 5.60 15.23 -22.01
CA GLN A 305 5.80 15.47 -23.45
C GLN A 305 4.52 16.03 -24.09
N ARG A 306 4.29 17.34 -23.94
CA ARG A 306 3.03 18.02 -24.31
C ARG A 306 2.68 17.91 -25.79
N ASP A 307 3.67 17.92 -26.67
CA ASP A 307 3.49 17.80 -28.12
C ASP A 307 2.85 16.46 -28.55
N ARG A 308 2.87 15.45 -27.67
CA ARG A 308 2.33 14.11 -27.93
C ARG A 308 0.91 13.91 -27.42
N VAL A 309 0.42 14.78 -26.53
CA VAL A 309 -0.80 14.53 -25.76
C VAL A 309 -2.03 14.37 -26.63
N SER A 310 -2.20 15.22 -27.64
CA SER A 310 -3.37 15.21 -28.54
C SER A 310 -3.37 14.02 -29.50
N ARG A 311 -2.21 13.40 -29.71
CA ARG A 311 -2.07 12.17 -30.51
C ARG A 311 -2.34 10.93 -29.65
N ILE A 312 -1.83 10.90 -28.41
CA ILE A 312 -2.06 9.79 -27.46
C ILE A 312 -3.52 9.75 -27.01
N LEU A 313 -4.05 10.92 -26.61
CA LEU A 313 -5.44 11.12 -26.24
C LEU A 313 -6.20 11.76 -27.40
N ASP A 314 -6.26 11.05 -28.53
CA ASP A 314 -7.00 11.49 -29.70
C ASP A 314 -8.52 11.57 -29.45
N ALA A 315 -9.28 12.09 -30.42
CA ALA A 315 -10.72 12.28 -30.27
C ALA A 315 -11.46 10.98 -29.93
N GLU A 316 -11.02 9.86 -30.50
CA GLU A 316 -11.62 8.55 -30.19
C GLU A 316 -11.29 8.09 -28.77
N ALA A 317 -10.03 8.18 -28.34
CA ALA A 317 -9.64 7.83 -26.97
C ALA A 317 -10.41 8.67 -25.95
N ARG A 318 -10.50 10.00 -26.15
CA ARG A 318 -11.26 10.89 -25.25
C ARG A 318 -12.73 10.52 -25.17
N ARG A 319 -13.38 10.21 -26.30
CA ARG A 319 -14.76 9.73 -26.33
C ARG A 319 -14.93 8.44 -25.53
N ARG A 320 -14.05 7.46 -25.74
CA ARG A 320 -14.09 6.18 -24.99
C ARG A 320 -13.88 6.38 -23.49
N ILE A 321 -12.98 7.28 -23.09
CA ILE A 321 -12.75 7.62 -21.67
C ILE A 321 -14.04 8.18 -21.05
N LEU A 322 -14.69 9.13 -21.73
CA LEU A 322 -15.97 9.71 -21.29
C LEU A 322 -17.08 8.66 -21.22
N GLU A 323 -17.18 7.77 -22.20
CA GLU A 323 -18.14 6.67 -22.23
C GLU A 323 -17.94 5.71 -21.04
N VAL A 324 -16.71 5.27 -20.79
CA VAL A 324 -16.38 4.39 -19.65
C VAL A 324 -16.69 5.09 -18.33
N GLN A 325 -16.35 6.38 -18.21
CA GLN A 325 -16.64 7.15 -17.01
C GLN A 325 -18.14 7.31 -16.75
N GLY A 326 -18.91 7.65 -17.78
CA GLY A 326 -20.36 7.86 -17.65
C GLY A 326 -21.14 6.57 -17.41
N GLN A 327 -20.63 5.42 -17.87
CA GLN A 327 -21.34 4.15 -17.76
C GLN A 327 -20.94 3.32 -16.55
N VAL A 328 -19.72 3.49 -16.02
CA VAL A 328 -19.23 2.57 -14.98
C VAL A 328 -18.56 3.22 -13.80
N GLY A 329 -17.71 4.23 -14.01
CA GLY A 329 -17.09 4.94 -12.90
C GLY A 329 -15.74 5.55 -13.25
N ALA A 330 -15.03 6.03 -12.22
CA ALA A 330 -13.82 6.82 -12.36
C ALA A 330 -12.76 6.11 -13.24
N VAL A 331 -12.26 6.82 -14.24
CA VAL A 331 -11.17 6.36 -15.11
C VAL A 331 -9.90 7.11 -14.75
N GLN A 332 -8.82 6.37 -14.52
CA GLN A 332 -7.48 6.91 -14.34
C GLN A 332 -6.53 6.28 -15.35
N ILE A 333 -5.69 7.08 -15.98
CA ILE A 333 -4.66 6.61 -16.92
C ILE A 333 -3.31 7.07 -16.41
N ARG A 334 -2.34 6.17 -16.41
CA ARG A 334 -0.95 6.41 -16.07
C ARG A 334 -0.06 5.83 -17.15
N ASP A 335 1.23 6.15 -17.13
CA ASP A 335 2.21 5.55 -18.04
C ASP A 335 2.25 4.02 -17.98
N ASP A 336 1.81 3.39 -16.89
CA ASP A 336 1.82 1.93 -16.72
C ASP A 336 0.49 1.25 -17.08
N GLY A 337 -0.60 2.01 -17.31
CA GLY A 337 -1.87 1.41 -17.70
C GLY A 337 -3.12 2.27 -17.46
N VAL A 338 -4.27 1.62 -17.62
CA VAL A 338 -5.62 2.16 -17.40
C VAL A 338 -6.23 1.50 -16.17
N THR A 339 -6.72 2.30 -15.24
CA THR A 339 -7.51 1.87 -14.09
C THR A 339 -8.94 2.38 -14.24
N VAL A 340 -9.93 1.50 -14.10
CA VAL A 340 -11.35 1.85 -14.07
C VAL A 340 -11.93 1.40 -12.74
N ARG A 341 -12.63 2.29 -12.05
CA ARG A 341 -13.18 2.03 -10.71
C ARG A 341 -14.66 2.34 -10.64
N ALA A 342 -15.47 1.32 -10.40
CA ALA A 342 -16.87 1.49 -9.99
C ALA A 342 -16.90 1.75 -8.48
N ALA A 343 -17.43 2.91 -8.08
CA ALA A 343 -17.39 3.37 -6.69
C ALA A 343 -18.24 2.51 -5.73
N GLN A 344 -19.24 1.82 -6.27
CA GLN A 344 -20.13 0.94 -5.54
C GLN A 344 -20.26 -0.37 -6.30
N LEU A 345 -20.53 -1.44 -5.54
CA LEU A 345 -20.86 -2.74 -6.07
C LEU A 345 -22.26 -2.69 -6.70
N ASP A 346 -22.32 -2.74 -8.02
CA ASP A 346 -23.57 -2.91 -8.77
C ASP A 346 -24.12 -4.33 -8.55
N PRO A 347 -25.44 -4.55 -8.41
CA PRO A 347 -26.00 -5.88 -8.27
C PRO A 347 -25.81 -6.78 -9.50
N ASP A 348 -25.53 -6.24 -10.68
CA ASP A 348 -25.33 -6.99 -11.91
C ASP A 348 -24.00 -7.78 -11.88
N PRO A 349 -24.04 -9.13 -11.86
CA PRO A 349 -22.84 -9.96 -11.83
C PRO A 349 -22.00 -9.88 -13.11
N THR A 350 -22.57 -9.38 -14.21
CA THR A 350 -21.89 -9.20 -15.50
C THR A 350 -21.10 -7.88 -15.59
N LEU A 351 -21.20 -7.01 -14.58
CA LEU A 351 -20.51 -5.72 -14.59
C LEU A 351 -19.00 -5.85 -14.82
N VAL A 352 -18.34 -6.79 -14.13
CA VAL A 352 -16.89 -6.96 -14.23
C VAL A 352 -16.42 -7.44 -15.59
N PRO A 353 -17.02 -8.48 -16.20
CA PRO A 353 -16.74 -8.81 -17.60
C PRO A 353 -16.83 -7.61 -18.55
N ARG A 354 -17.87 -6.78 -18.42
CA ARG A 354 -18.03 -5.56 -19.23
C ARG A 354 -16.95 -4.52 -18.94
N LEU A 355 -16.61 -4.33 -17.67
CA LEU A 355 -15.54 -3.43 -17.23
C LEU A 355 -14.19 -3.82 -17.81
N VAL A 356 -13.84 -5.10 -17.72
CA VAL A 356 -12.59 -5.63 -18.26
C VAL A 356 -12.53 -5.43 -19.77
N ALA A 357 -13.58 -5.78 -20.50
CA ALA A 357 -13.63 -5.57 -21.94
C ALA A 357 -13.44 -4.09 -22.32
N ARG A 358 -14.14 -3.18 -21.65
CA ARG A 358 -14.04 -1.73 -21.91
C ARG A 358 -12.69 -1.15 -21.55
N ALA A 359 -12.17 -1.47 -20.36
CA ALA A 359 -10.85 -1.01 -19.92
C ALA A 359 -9.75 -1.50 -20.86
N ARG A 360 -9.86 -2.74 -21.36
CA ARG A 360 -8.92 -3.32 -22.31
C ARG A 360 -8.96 -2.62 -23.66
N LEU A 361 -10.15 -2.40 -24.23
CA LEU A 361 -10.31 -1.69 -25.50
C LEU A 361 -9.82 -0.24 -25.42
N LEU A 362 -9.99 0.41 -24.25
CA LEU A 362 -9.44 1.74 -24.01
C LEU A 362 -7.90 1.70 -23.92
N ALA A 363 -7.34 0.76 -23.16
CA ALA A 363 -5.90 0.60 -23.02
C ALA A 363 -5.22 0.30 -24.37
N ALA A 364 -5.81 -0.59 -25.18
CA ALA A 364 -5.32 -0.91 -26.52
C ALA A 364 -5.23 0.34 -27.41
N ARG A 365 -6.30 1.16 -27.44
CA ARG A 365 -6.31 2.41 -28.21
C ARG A 365 -5.20 3.37 -27.78
N ILE A 366 -5.02 3.57 -26.47
CA ILE A 366 -3.98 4.47 -25.95
C ILE A 366 -2.58 3.95 -26.31
N ALA A 367 -2.35 2.65 -26.18
CA ALA A 367 -1.07 2.03 -26.53
C ALA A 367 -0.77 2.13 -28.04
N GLU A 368 -1.75 1.87 -28.90
CA GLU A 368 -1.65 2.04 -30.36
C GLU A 368 -1.30 3.48 -30.73
N ASN A 369 -2.03 4.45 -30.16
CA ASN A 369 -1.76 5.87 -30.38
C ASN A 369 -0.34 6.23 -29.94
N ALA A 370 0.11 5.75 -28.77
CA ALA A 370 1.46 6.04 -28.28
C ALA A 370 2.56 5.45 -29.17
N ALA A 371 2.37 4.22 -29.66
CA ALA A 371 3.29 3.56 -30.60
C ALA A 371 3.36 4.28 -31.95
N ALA A 372 2.25 4.80 -32.46
CA ALA A 372 2.21 5.57 -33.70
C ALA A 372 2.98 6.90 -33.61
N VAL A 373 3.09 7.49 -32.43
CA VAL A 373 3.82 8.75 -32.21
C VAL A 373 5.32 8.55 -32.18
N ASP A 374 5.80 7.37 -31.80
CA ASP A 374 7.23 7.10 -31.65
C ASP A 374 7.57 5.64 -31.98
N PRO A 375 7.77 5.32 -33.26
CA PRO A 375 8.20 3.99 -33.70
C PRO A 375 9.63 3.68 -33.26
N ALA A 376 10.43 4.68 -32.86
CA ALA A 376 11.85 4.52 -32.58
C ALA A 376 12.14 4.09 -31.13
N THR A 377 11.22 4.30 -30.19
CA THR A 377 11.34 3.81 -28.80
C THR A 377 10.85 2.38 -28.58
N THR A 378 10.44 1.66 -29.64
CA THR A 378 10.11 0.21 -29.62
C THR A 378 11.27 -0.71 -30.05
N GLY A 379 12.52 -0.24 -29.92
CA GLY A 379 13.73 -1.01 -30.23
C GLY A 379 14.15 -2.02 -29.14
N PRO A 380 14.96 -3.04 -29.49
CA PRO A 380 15.06 -4.34 -28.80
C PRO A 380 15.87 -4.35 -27.49
N TYR A 381 16.30 -3.20 -26.98
CA TYR A 381 17.02 -3.07 -25.72
C TYR A 381 16.14 -2.37 -24.67
N ARG A 382 15.07 -3.09 -24.33
CA ARG A 382 14.38 -3.03 -23.04
C ARG A 382 14.35 -4.44 -22.46
#